data_AF-A0A3B0V8G1-F1
#
_entry.id   AF-A0A3B0V8G1-F1
#
_cell.length_a   1.000
_cell.length_b   1.000
_cell.length_c   1.000
_cell.angle_alpha   90.00
_cell.angle_beta   90.00
_cell.angle_gamma   90.00
#
_symmetry.space_group_name_H-M   'P 1'
#
loop_
_entity.id
_entity.type
_entity.pdbx_description
1 polymer ?
#
loop_
_entity_poly.entity_id
_entity_poly.type
_entity_poly.pdbx_seq_one_letter_code
_entity_poly.pdbx_strand_id
1 'polypeptide(L)'
;MDATNINQPTQFVARLVVEQGPELGQTFNLSNSNQTIGRSANNGIVVNDAEISRRHSQIMPQGDGYVVEDMGSTNGTYVNGIRLTQPMALKHGDTVELGDTIRLRYWATGMASEIIHSPADDVATPALPPEPAPAYAQPGNLPDGTPNVPTDGDDYFDASETAVSSNRNRILIGCGCLLLLLCVVCVGGVVLLDSYNEGQLLYCGGLRSFWETVLGPLGFSPVCP
;
A
#
# COMPACT_ATOMS: atom_id res chain seq x y z
N MET A 1 45.16 -9.99 -32.73
CA MET A 1 44.41 -11.09 -32.08
C MET A 1 44.14 -10.62 -30.68
N ASP A 2 43.06 -9.87 -30.51
CA ASP A 2 42.74 -9.18 -29.26
C ASP A 2 41.80 -10.08 -28.45
N ALA A 3 42.28 -10.56 -27.30
CA ALA A 3 41.56 -11.51 -26.47
C ALA A 3 40.35 -10.81 -25.86
N THR A 4 39.16 -11.21 -26.30
CA THR A 4 37.89 -10.72 -25.80
C THR A 4 37.79 -11.07 -24.32
N ASN A 5 37.77 -10.04 -23.48
CA ASN A 5 37.65 -10.14 -22.04
C ASN A 5 36.28 -10.76 -21.67
N ILE A 6 36.29 -12.05 -21.32
CA ILE A 6 35.10 -12.84 -20.91
C ILE A 6 34.72 -12.66 -19.43
N ASN A 7 35.28 -11.68 -18.72
CA ASN A 7 34.95 -11.40 -17.33
C ASN A 7 34.01 -10.19 -17.19
N GLN A 8 32.88 -10.20 -17.90
CA GLN A 8 31.77 -9.36 -17.45
C GLN A 8 31.11 -10.10 -16.28
N PRO A 9 31.18 -9.59 -15.04
CA PRO A 9 30.39 -10.17 -13.97
C PRO A 9 28.93 -10.13 -14.43
N THR A 10 28.25 -11.27 -14.40
CA THR A 10 26.81 -11.39 -14.62
C THR A 10 26.13 -10.43 -13.65
N GLN A 11 25.85 -9.21 -14.11
CA GLN A 11 25.23 -8.22 -13.25
C GLN A 11 23.79 -8.69 -13.04
N PHE A 12 23.43 -8.97 -11.79
CA PHE A 12 22.04 -9.16 -11.41
C PHE A 12 21.30 -7.86 -11.69
N VAL A 13 20.51 -7.84 -12.76
CA VAL A 13 19.69 -6.68 -13.12
C VAL A 13 18.32 -6.91 -12.52
N ALA A 14 18.00 -6.15 -11.48
CA ALA A 14 16.68 -6.11 -10.88
C ALA A 14 16.03 -4.75 -11.12
N ARG A 15 14.72 -4.75 -11.34
CA ARG A 15 13.93 -3.55 -11.60
C ARG A 15 12.51 -3.68 -11.08
N LEU A 16 11.90 -2.54 -10.74
CA LEU A 16 10.48 -2.41 -10.48
C LEU A 16 9.82 -1.71 -11.67
N VAL A 17 8.73 -2.27 -12.17
CA VAL A 17 7.95 -1.72 -13.30
C VAL A 17 6.58 -1.30 -12.78
N VAL A 18 6.17 -0.06 -13.03
CA VAL A 18 4.86 0.45 -12.60
C VAL A 18 3.76 -0.18 -13.44
N GLU A 19 2.91 -1.00 -12.81
CA GLU A 19 1.74 -1.63 -13.43
C GLU A 19 0.42 -0.91 -13.12
N GLN A 20 0.41 -0.08 -12.08
CA GLN A 20 -0.70 0.78 -11.72
C GLN A 20 -0.15 2.04 -11.04
N GLY A 21 -0.65 3.21 -11.42
CA GLY A 21 -0.27 4.50 -10.85
C GLY A 21 -0.16 5.62 -11.89
N PRO A 22 0.23 6.84 -11.47
CA PRO A 22 0.36 7.99 -12.37
C PRO A 22 1.49 7.82 -13.40
N GLU A 23 2.48 6.99 -13.10
CA GLU A 23 3.67 6.77 -13.93
C GLU A 23 3.67 5.36 -14.57
N LEU A 24 2.50 4.91 -15.06
CA LEU A 24 2.31 3.61 -15.72
C LEU A 24 3.40 3.30 -16.76
N GLY A 25 4.02 2.11 -16.65
CA GLY A 25 5.10 1.65 -17.52
C GLY A 25 6.50 2.17 -17.17
N GLN A 26 6.62 3.13 -16.24
CA GLN A 26 7.92 3.57 -15.76
C GLN A 26 8.67 2.41 -15.08
N THR A 27 9.99 2.41 -15.24
CA THR A 27 10.87 1.38 -14.70
C THR A 27 11.91 2.01 -13.78
N PHE A 28 12.07 1.45 -12.59
CA PHE A 28 13.09 1.82 -11.62
C PHE A 28 14.11 0.69 -11.50
N ASN A 29 15.36 0.96 -11.84
CA ASN A 29 16.44 0.00 -11.63
C ASN A 29 16.81 -0.05 -10.15
N LEU A 30 16.99 -1.27 -9.65
CA LEU A 30 17.42 -1.49 -8.28
C LEU A 30 18.94 -1.54 -8.21
N SER A 31 19.49 -0.82 -7.24
CA SER A 31 20.93 -0.76 -6.97
C SER A 31 21.32 -1.72 -5.85
N ASN A 32 22.61 -2.03 -5.74
CA ASN A 32 23.20 -2.81 -4.66
C ASN A 32 23.27 -2.05 -3.31
N SER A 33 22.36 -1.10 -3.08
CA SER A 33 22.24 -0.31 -1.85
C SER A 33 20.77 -0.12 -1.53
N ASN A 34 20.48 0.17 -0.25
CA ASN A 34 19.11 0.35 0.20
C ASN A 34 18.48 1.57 -0.49
N GLN A 35 17.32 1.38 -1.11
CA GLN A 35 16.56 2.45 -1.75
C GLN A 35 15.22 2.61 -1.03
N THR A 36 14.91 3.82 -0.61
CA THR A 36 13.58 4.13 -0.08
C THR A 36 12.63 4.40 -1.23
N ILE A 37 11.36 4.07 -1.01
CA ILE A 37 10.25 4.29 -1.95
C ILE A 37 9.23 5.20 -1.28
N GLY A 38 8.75 6.22 -1.99
CA GLY A 38 7.67 7.07 -1.52
C GLY A 38 7.54 8.38 -2.28
N ARG A 39 6.57 9.22 -1.89
CA ARG A 39 6.28 10.46 -2.63
C ARG A 39 7.29 11.59 -2.48
N SER A 40 8.17 11.53 -1.48
CA SER A 40 9.19 12.56 -1.28
C SER A 40 10.24 12.47 -2.39
N ALA A 41 10.67 13.62 -2.92
CA ALA A 41 11.75 13.70 -3.90
C ALA A 41 13.11 13.22 -3.37
N ASN A 42 13.25 13.05 -2.05
CA ASN A 42 14.49 12.56 -1.42
C ASN A 42 14.61 11.02 -1.42
N ASN A 43 13.65 10.30 -2.00
CA ASN A 43 13.70 8.85 -2.08
C ASN A 43 14.52 8.38 -3.28
N GLY A 44 15.07 7.17 -3.17
CA GLY A 44 15.73 6.50 -4.31
C GLY A 44 14.75 6.12 -5.41
N ILE A 45 13.50 5.85 -5.05
CA ILE A 45 12.37 5.62 -5.95
C ILE A 45 11.25 6.57 -5.55
N VAL A 46 11.00 7.55 -6.41
CA VAL A 46 9.97 8.58 -6.18
C VAL A 46 8.69 8.12 -6.86
N VAL A 47 7.60 8.11 -6.12
CA VAL A 47 6.26 7.79 -6.63
C VAL A 47 5.34 8.95 -6.32
N ASN A 48 5.00 9.75 -7.34
CA ASN A 48 4.28 11.01 -7.15
C ASN A 48 2.77 10.79 -6.97
N ASP A 49 2.38 10.31 -5.80
CA ASP A 49 0.98 10.04 -5.45
C ASP A 49 0.68 10.50 -4.01
N ALA A 50 -0.50 11.10 -3.82
CA ALA A 50 -0.91 11.70 -2.55
C ALA A 50 -1.23 10.67 -1.46
N GLU A 51 -1.62 9.45 -1.83
CA GLU A 51 -1.91 8.34 -0.91
C GLU A 51 -0.65 7.62 -0.43
N ILE A 52 0.50 7.92 -1.04
CA ILE A 52 1.79 7.34 -0.68
C ILE A 52 2.47 8.19 0.39
N SER A 53 2.90 7.56 1.48
CA SER A 53 3.69 8.22 2.52
C SER A 53 5.00 8.80 1.97
N ARG A 54 5.53 9.85 2.61
CA ARG A 54 6.79 10.52 2.19
C ARG A 54 7.96 9.54 2.10
N ARG A 55 8.09 8.65 3.07
CA ARG A 55 8.93 7.45 3.05
C ARG A 55 7.97 6.31 3.35
N HIS A 56 7.61 5.51 2.35
CA HIS A 56 6.53 4.54 2.42
C HIS A 56 7.07 3.15 2.71
N SER A 57 8.02 2.71 1.89
CA SER A 57 8.68 1.43 2.04
C SER A 57 10.16 1.56 1.72
N GLN A 58 10.92 0.50 1.99
CA GLN A 58 12.32 0.39 1.64
C GLN A 58 12.55 -0.94 0.95
N ILE A 59 13.37 -0.91 -0.10
CA ILE A 59 13.87 -2.11 -0.75
C ILE A 59 15.38 -2.21 -0.51
N MET A 60 15.83 -3.40 -0.12
CA MET A 60 17.19 -3.65 0.34
C MET A 60 17.74 -4.88 -0.36
N PRO A 61 18.97 -4.85 -0.87
CA PRO A 61 19.62 -6.05 -1.39
C PRO A 61 19.85 -7.05 -0.24
N GLN A 62 19.53 -8.33 -0.48
CA GLN A 62 19.82 -9.43 0.44
C GLN A 62 20.28 -10.66 -0.36
N GLY A 63 21.57 -10.99 -0.24
CA GLY A 63 22.18 -12.03 -1.06
C GLY A 63 22.05 -11.68 -2.55
N ASP A 64 21.49 -12.61 -3.33
CA ASP A 64 21.26 -12.44 -4.77
C ASP A 64 19.86 -11.87 -5.10
N GLY A 65 19.11 -11.46 -4.07
CA GLY A 65 17.74 -10.96 -4.19
C GLY A 65 17.53 -9.62 -3.49
N TYR A 66 16.25 -9.25 -3.36
CA TYR A 66 15.84 -8.03 -2.69
C TYR A 66 14.75 -8.32 -1.67
N VAL A 67 14.78 -7.60 -0.56
CA VAL A 67 13.76 -7.60 0.48
C VAL A 67 13.06 -6.27 0.48
N VAL A 68 11.74 -6.29 0.65
CA VAL A 68 10.93 -5.10 0.87
C VAL A 68 10.44 -5.03 2.31
N GLU A 69 10.46 -3.84 2.88
CA GLU A 69 9.99 -3.53 4.22
C GLU A 69 9.08 -2.29 4.21
N ASP A 70 7.98 -2.33 4.96
CA ASP A 70 7.13 -1.16 5.17
C ASP A 70 7.76 -0.24 6.24
N MET A 71 7.85 1.06 5.94
CA MET A 71 8.50 2.05 6.82
C MET A 71 7.52 2.73 7.78
N GLY A 72 6.42 2.08 8.14
CA GLY A 72 5.33 2.67 8.91
C GLY A 72 4.43 3.54 8.04
N SER A 73 4.12 3.07 6.83
CA SER A 73 3.27 3.81 5.90
C SER A 73 1.81 3.88 6.39
N THR A 74 1.10 4.91 5.94
CA THR A 74 -0.29 5.14 6.37
C THR A 74 -1.25 4.08 5.84
N ASN A 75 -1.07 3.64 4.59
CA ASN A 75 -1.97 2.69 3.93
C ASN A 75 -1.39 1.26 3.88
N GLY A 76 -0.13 1.08 4.26
CA GLY A 76 0.57 -0.19 4.22
C GLY A 76 1.20 -0.50 2.86
N THR A 77 2.23 -1.35 2.92
CA THR A 77 2.84 -2.03 1.77
C THR A 77 2.33 -3.46 1.70
N TYR A 78 2.04 -3.95 0.50
CA TYR A 78 1.58 -5.32 0.26
C TYR A 78 2.48 -6.00 -0.77
N VAL A 79 2.63 -7.31 -0.65
CA VAL A 79 3.27 -8.15 -1.67
C VAL A 79 2.26 -9.21 -2.08
N ASN A 80 1.88 -9.22 -3.35
CA ASN A 80 0.87 -10.11 -3.91
C ASN A 80 -0.45 -10.10 -3.10
N GLY A 81 -0.91 -8.91 -2.68
CA GLY A 81 -2.11 -8.72 -1.87
C GLY A 81 -1.96 -9.02 -0.36
N ILE A 82 -0.79 -9.47 0.10
CA ILE A 82 -0.52 -9.74 1.51
C ILE A 82 0.17 -8.54 2.15
N ARG A 83 -0.44 -7.97 3.18
CA ARG A 83 0.13 -6.81 3.90
C ARG A 83 1.42 -7.20 4.61
N LEU A 84 2.47 -6.39 4.44
CA LEU A 84 3.74 -6.59 5.12
C LEU A 84 3.61 -6.19 6.60
N THR A 85 4.01 -7.11 7.48
CA THR A 85 4.19 -6.86 8.92
C THR A 85 5.65 -7.01 9.35
N GLN A 86 6.48 -7.58 8.48
CA GLN A 86 7.91 -7.82 8.63
C GLN A 86 8.56 -7.72 7.23
N PRO A 87 9.88 -7.53 7.13
CA PRO A 87 10.58 -7.56 5.85
C PRO A 87 10.33 -8.87 5.08
N MET A 88 10.06 -8.77 3.78
CA MET A 88 9.73 -9.92 2.91
C MET A 88 10.65 -9.97 1.69
N ALA A 89 11.24 -11.14 1.41
CA ALA A 89 12.03 -11.39 0.22
C ALA A 89 11.14 -11.44 -1.04
N LEU A 90 11.56 -10.74 -2.10
CA LEU A 90 10.87 -10.69 -3.39
C LEU A 90 11.38 -11.77 -4.33
N LYS A 91 10.45 -12.36 -5.07
CA LYS A 91 10.70 -13.30 -6.17
C LYS A 91 10.36 -12.65 -7.50
N HIS A 92 11.07 -13.04 -8.55
CA HIS A 92 10.77 -12.58 -9.90
C HIS A 92 9.27 -12.72 -10.22
N GLY A 93 8.66 -11.63 -10.68
CA GLY A 93 7.25 -11.55 -11.02
C GLY A 93 6.34 -11.08 -9.89
N ASP A 94 6.83 -10.97 -8.65
CA ASP A 94 6.06 -10.49 -7.51
C ASP A 94 5.56 -9.05 -7.73
N THR A 95 4.37 -8.76 -7.21
CA THR A 95 3.77 -7.44 -7.25
C THR A 95 3.86 -6.79 -5.87
N VAL A 96 4.55 -5.66 -5.79
CA VAL A 96 4.61 -4.79 -4.61
C VAL A 96 3.58 -3.69 -4.76
N GLU A 97 2.65 -3.60 -3.82
CA GLU A 97 1.56 -2.63 -3.83
C GLU A 97 1.81 -1.62 -2.70
N LEU A 98 1.68 -0.33 -3.00
CA LEU A 98 1.83 0.74 -2.01
C LEU A 98 0.46 1.41 -1.87
N GLY A 99 -0.20 1.20 -0.72
CA GLY A 99 -1.62 1.49 -0.59
C GLY A 99 -2.46 0.83 -1.69
N ASP A 100 -3.52 1.51 -2.13
CA ASP A 100 -4.47 0.97 -3.13
C ASP A 100 -4.23 1.52 -4.55
N THR A 101 -3.38 2.56 -4.68
CA THR A 101 -3.21 3.32 -5.94
C THR A 101 -2.04 2.86 -6.79
N ILE A 102 -1.00 2.27 -6.18
CA ILE A 102 0.27 1.95 -6.85
C ILE A 102 0.54 0.46 -6.83
N ARG A 103 0.87 -0.12 -7.99
CA ARG A 103 1.40 -1.48 -8.12
C ARG A 103 2.70 -1.48 -8.93
N LEU A 104 3.71 -2.12 -8.38
CA LEU A 104 5.04 -2.25 -8.94
C LEU A 104 5.36 -3.73 -9.13
N ARG A 105 5.59 -4.18 -10.36
CA ARG A 105 6.06 -5.55 -10.62
C ARG A 105 7.57 -5.63 -10.51
N TYR A 106 8.05 -6.57 -9.71
CA TYR A 106 9.45 -6.88 -9.57
C TYR A 106 9.93 -7.84 -10.68
N TRP A 107 10.99 -7.44 -11.37
CA TRP A 107 11.66 -8.22 -12.39
C TRP A 107 13.13 -8.39 -12.02
N ALA A 108 13.59 -9.62 -11.90
CA ALA A 108 15.00 -9.95 -11.74
C ALA A 108 15.47 -10.83 -12.91
N THR A 109 16.54 -10.43 -13.59
CA THR A 109 17.23 -11.24 -14.61
C THR A 109 18.61 -11.62 -14.08
N GLY A 110 19.00 -12.89 -14.27
CA GLY A 110 20.36 -13.36 -13.93
C GLY A 110 20.44 -14.50 -12.92
N MET A 111 19.31 -15.04 -12.45
CA MET A 111 19.30 -16.24 -11.58
C MET A 111 19.44 -17.50 -12.44
N ALA A 112 20.62 -17.71 -13.02
CA ALA A 112 21.02 -18.96 -13.62
C ALA A 112 22.48 -19.26 -13.28
N SER A 113 22.74 -19.39 -11.98
CA SER A 113 23.75 -20.32 -11.49
C SER A 113 23.11 -21.13 -10.38
N GLU A 114 22.07 -21.89 -10.72
CA GLU A 114 21.92 -23.17 -10.05
C GLU A 114 23.19 -23.94 -10.45
N ILE A 115 24.19 -23.91 -9.57
CA ILE A 115 25.34 -24.79 -9.68
C ILE A 115 24.74 -26.18 -9.86
N ILE A 116 24.99 -26.80 -11.01
CA ILE A 116 24.68 -28.20 -11.24
C ILE A 116 25.45 -29.00 -10.18
N HIS A 117 24.81 -29.28 -9.06
CA HIS A 117 25.19 -30.37 -8.19
C HIS A 117 24.48 -31.60 -8.74
N SER A 118 25.18 -32.33 -9.60
CA SER A 118 24.75 -33.62 -10.11
C SER A 118 24.55 -34.59 -8.93
N PRO A 119 23.38 -35.24 -8.77
CA PRO A 119 23.20 -36.28 -7.76
C PRO A 119 23.68 -37.62 -8.32
N ALA A 120 25.00 -37.84 -8.32
CA ALA A 120 25.72 -39.11 -8.56
C ALA A 120 27.21 -38.75 -8.44
N ASP A 121 28.03 -39.20 -7.50
CA ASP A 121 28.17 -40.47 -6.77
C ASP A 121 28.55 -40.11 -5.30
N ASP A 122 28.14 -40.76 -4.20
CA ASP A 122 28.43 -42.14 -3.80
C ASP A 122 27.57 -42.52 -2.58
N VAL A 123 27.20 -43.80 -2.51
CA VAL A 123 26.49 -44.47 -1.41
C VAL A 123 27.50 -44.99 -0.38
N ALA A 124 27.32 -44.66 0.91
CA ALA A 124 27.21 -45.62 2.05
C ALA A 124 27.57 -45.02 3.44
N THR A 125 26.58 -45.07 4.33
CA THR A 125 26.46 -44.93 5.81
C THR A 125 27.36 -45.95 6.60
N PRO A 126 27.57 -45.97 7.97
CA PRO A 126 27.03 -45.19 9.11
C PRO A 126 28.01 -44.70 10.24
N ALA A 127 27.44 -43.81 11.08
CA ALA A 127 27.48 -43.70 12.56
C ALA A 127 28.71 -43.17 13.33
N LEU A 128 28.48 -42.06 14.06
CA LEU A 128 28.83 -41.92 15.48
C LEU A 128 27.66 -41.24 16.24
N PRO A 129 27.25 -41.73 17.43
CA PRO A 129 26.33 -41.02 18.31
C PRO A 129 26.98 -39.72 18.82
N PRO A 130 26.24 -38.62 19.04
CA PRO A 130 26.77 -37.48 19.78
C PRO A 130 27.02 -37.90 21.24
N GLU A 131 28.27 -37.77 21.65
CA GLU A 131 28.73 -37.89 23.03
C GLU A 131 27.97 -36.90 23.95
N PRO A 132 27.58 -37.29 25.18
CA PRO A 132 26.87 -36.40 26.09
C PRO A 132 27.77 -35.23 26.53
N ALA A 133 27.28 -34.00 26.34
CA ALA A 133 27.96 -32.80 26.82
C ALA A 133 28.12 -32.85 28.37
N PRO A 134 29.27 -32.43 28.92
CA PRO A 134 29.46 -32.39 30.36
C PRO A 134 28.49 -31.38 31.00
N ALA A 135 27.78 -31.85 32.02
CA ALA A 135 26.96 -31.03 32.89
C ALA A 135 27.84 -29.97 33.57
N TYR A 136 27.72 -28.73 33.13
CA TYR A 136 28.24 -27.60 33.90
C TYR A 136 27.47 -27.55 35.22
N ALA A 137 28.21 -27.79 36.30
CA ALA A 137 27.76 -27.63 37.66
C ALA A 137 27.23 -26.20 37.87
N GLN A 138 25.97 -26.07 38.27
CA GLN A 138 25.47 -24.83 38.86
C GLN A 138 26.07 -24.67 40.25
N PRO A 139 26.78 -23.57 40.56
CA PRO A 139 27.10 -23.22 41.93
C PRO A 139 25.80 -22.79 42.63
N GLY A 140 25.51 -23.42 43.76
CA GLY A 140 24.39 -23.06 44.61
C GLY A 140 24.53 -21.68 45.24
N ASN A 141 23.39 -21.10 45.61
CA ASN A 141 23.18 -20.44 46.88
C ASN A 141 21.66 -20.26 47.15
N LEU A 142 21.22 -20.77 48.28
CA LEU A 142 20.00 -20.42 49.06
C LEU A 142 20.48 -19.61 50.30
N PRO A 143 19.66 -18.95 51.14
CA PRO A 143 18.21 -18.68 51.07
C PRO A 143 17.79 -17.20 51.36
N ASP A 144 16.50 -16.95 51.11
CA ASP A 144 15.48 -16.08 51.77
C ASP A 144 15.85 -14.81 52.59
N GLY A 145 15.07 -13.74 52.40
CA GLY A 145 15.21 -12.46 53.10
C GLY A 145 14.17 -11.39 52.73
N THR A 146 12.91 -11.65 53.12
CA THR A 146 11.82 -10.71 53.54
C THR A 146 11.23 -9.63 52.58
N PRO A 147 9.93 -9.32 52.77
CA PRO A 147 9.17 -8.37 51.92
C PRO A 147 9.14 -6.97 52.54
N ASN A 148 9.23 -5.92 51.72
CA ASN A 148 8.73 -4.57 52.02
C ASN A 148 8.71 -3.72 50.73
N VAL A 149 7.53 -3.44 50.18
CA VAL A 149 7.32 -2.34 49.22
C VAL A 149 6.25 -1.42 49.82
N PRO A 150 6.57 -0.16 50.15
CA PRO A 150 5.58 0.85 50.48
C PRO A 150 4.86 1.37 49.23
N THR A 151 3.59 1.70 49.46
CA THR A 151 2.58 2.33 48.60
C THR A 151 2.90 3.79 48.24
N ASP A 152 2.68 4.15 46.98
CA ASP A 152 1.97 5.36 46.49
C ASP A 152 1.72 5.10 44.99
N GLY A 153 0.48 5.06 44.47
CA GLY A 153 -0.29 6.26 44.09
C GLY A 153 0.41 6.88 42.88
N ASP A 154 -0.07 6.85 41.64
CA ASP A 154 -1.37 7.27 41.14
C ASP A 154 -1.55 6.95 39.62
N ASP A 155 -2.81 6.76 39.22
CA ASP A 155 -3.41 6.98 37.89
C ASP A 155 -2.84 6.29 36.63
N TYR A 156 -3.25 5.04 36.38
CA TYR A 156 -3.41 4.52 35.02
C TYR A 156 -4.89 4.22 34.74
N PHE A 157 -5.52 5.12 33.98
CA PHE A 157 -6.93 5.05 33.60
C PHE A 157 -7.12 3.97 32.52
N ASP A 158 -7.75 2.86 32.91
CA ASP A 158 -8.33 1.87 32.00
C ASP A 158 -9.78 2.28 31.70
N ALA A 159 -10.05 2.49 30.42
CA ALA A 159 -11.38 2.38 29.87
C ALA A 159 -11.27 1.71 28.49
N SER A 160 -11.10 0.39 28.53
CA SER A 160 -11.37 -0.50 27.42
C SER A 160 -12.88 -0.68 27.23
N GLU A 161 -13.51 0.19 26.43
CA GLU A 161 -14.81 -0.09 25.82
C GLU A 161 -14.68 -0.25 24.30
N THR A 162 -14.77 -1.52 23.90
CA THR A 162 -15.39 -2.07 22.69
C THR A 162 -15.72 -1.11 21.52
N ALA A 163 -15.04 -1.32 20.38
CA ALA A 163 -15.67 -1.22 19.06
C ALA A 163 -14.93 -2.08 18.02
N VAL A 164 -15.44 -3.30 17.83
CA VAL A 164 -15.26 -4.05 16.59
C VAL A 164 -16.12 -3.40 15.49
N SER A 165 -15.59 -3.45 14.27
CA SER A 165 -16.33 -3.37 13.00
C SER A 165 -16.90 -2.00 12.60
N SER A 166 -16.32 -1.46 11.54
CA SER A 166 -16.97 -1.40 10.23
C SER A 166 -16.31 -0.26 9.48
N ASN A 167 -15.25 -0.55 8.72
CA ASN A 167 -14.68 0.41 7.79
C ASN A 167 -15.63 0.54 6.59
N ARG A 168 -16.75 1.22 6.84
CA ARG A 168 -17.83 1.51 5.91
C ARG A 168 -18.06 3.00 6.00
N ASN A 169 -17.08 3.82 5.64
CA ASN A 169 -17.25 5.28 5.63
C ASN A 169 -16.17 6.06 4.86
N ARG A 170 -15.66 5.53 3.73
CA ARG A 170 -14.79 6.34 2.84
C ARG A 170 -15.21 6.39 1.37
N ILE A 171 -16.40 5.89 1.04
CA ILE A 171 -17.05 6.09 -0.27
C ILE A 171 -17.94 7.37 -0.26
N LEU A 172 -18.21 7.97 0.91
CA LEU A 172 -19.17 9.08 1.05
C LEU A 172 -18.64 10.47 0.68
N ILE A 173 -17.32 10.69 0.62
CA ILE A 173 -16.76 12.02 0.30
C ILE A 173 -16.63 12.22 -1.22
N GLY A 174 -16.29 11.16 -1.97
CA GLY A 174 -16.27 11.20 -3.44
C GLY A 174 -17.66 11.17 -4.06
N CYS A 175 -18.58 10.36 -3.49
CA CYS A 175 -19.94 10.25 -4.00
C CYS A 175 -20.75 11.54 -3.76
N GLY A 176 -20.53 12.23 -2.63
CA GLY A 176 -21.15 13.53 -2.35
C GLY A 176 -20.72 14.61 -3.35
N CYS A 177 -19.42 14.74 -3.63
CA CYS A 177 -18.93 15.70 -4.63
C CYS A 177 -19.39 15.35 -6.05
N LEU A 178 -19.40 14.07 -6.43
CA LEU A 178 -19.89 13.63 -7.74
C LEU A 178 -21.38 13.91 -7.90
N LEU A 179 -22.20 13.61 -6.88
CA LEU A 179 -23.63 13.88 -6.90
C LEU A 179 -23.92 15.39 -6.92
N LEU A 180 -23.18 16.20 -6.17
CA LEU A 180 -23.31 17.65 -6.22
C LEU A 180 -22.93 18.22 -7.58
N LEU A 181 -21.82 17.75 -8.17
CA LEU A 181 -21.41 18.17 -9.52
C LEU A 181 -22.44 17.75 -10.57
N LEU A 182 -22.96 16.52 -10.49
CA LEU A 182 -24.01 16.04 -11.38
C LEU A 182 -25.28 16.88 -11.21
N CYS A 183 -25.71 17.17 -9.98
CA CYS A 183 -26.84 18.06 -9.71
C CYS A 183 -26.62 19.46 -10.31
N VAL A 184 -25.44 20.05 -10.15
CA VAL A 184 -25.13 21.37 -10.72
C VAL A 184 -25.14 21.33 -12.25
N VAL A 185 -24.58 20.29 -12.87
CA VAL A 185 -24.59 20.11 -14.33
C VAL A 185 -26.01 19.87 -14.85
N CYS A 186 -26.82 19.07 -14.17
CA CYS A 186 -28.20 18.83 -14.55
C CYS A 186 -29.06 20.09 -14.39
N VAL A 187 -28.99 20.77 -13.25
CA VAL A 187 -29.75 22.02 -13.02
C VAL A 187 -29.28 23.10 -13.99
N GLY A 188 -27.98 23.29 -14.15
CA GLY A 188 -27.41 24.24 -15.11
C GLY A 188 -27.78 23.91 -16.55
N GLY A 189 -27.77 22.63 -16.93
CA GLY A 189 -28.19 22.15 -18.25
C GLY A 189 -29.66 22.41 -18.51
N VAL A 190 -30.55 22.18 -17.54
CA VAL A 190 -31.97 22.48 -17.63
C VAL A 190 -32.20 23.99 -17.77
N VAL A 191 -31.53 24.82 -16.96
CA VAL A 191 -31.64 26.28 -17.06
C VAL A 191 -31.10 26.81 -18.40
N LEU A 192 -30.01 26.24 -18.91
CA LEU A 192 -29.47 26.60 -20.23
C LEU A 192 -30.40 26.17 -21.37
N LEU A 193 -30.94 24.95 -21.33
CA LEU A 193 -31.91 24.49 -22.32
C LEU A 193 -33.18 25.32 -22.29
N ASP A 194 -33.65 25.66 -21.09
CA ASP A 194 -34.82 26.50 -20.89
C ASP A 194 -34.57 27.93 -21.39
N SER A 195 -33.39 28.48 -21.15
CA SER A 195 -32.98 29.78 -21.68
C SER A 195 -32.89 29.78 -23.22
N TYR A 196 -32.49 28.65 -23.81
CA TYR A 196 -32.50 28.46 -25.26
C TYR A 196 -33.91 28.29 -25.84
N ASN A 197 -34.83 27.74 -25.05
CA ASN A 197 -36.23 27.53 -25.42
C ASN A 197 -37.18 28.61 -24.87
N GLU A 198 -36.65 29.83 -24.66
CA GLU A 198 -37.37 31.02 -24.18
C GLU A 198 -38.25 30.79 -22.92
N GLY A 199 -37.82 29.90 -22.01
CA GLY A 199 -38.54 29.63 -20.75
C GLY A 199 -39.64 28.57 -20.84
N GLN A 200 -39.89 27.97 -22.01
CA GLN A 200 -41.03 27.06 -22.16
C GLN A 200 -40.90 25.74 -21.37
N LEU A 201 -39.69 25.26 -21.06
CA LEU A 201 -39.49 23.95 -20.43
C LEU A 201 -39.74 23.99 -18.92
N LEU A 202 -39.29 25.04 -18.22
CA LEU A 202 -39.44 25.19 -16.78
C LEU A 202 -40.82 25.72 -16.39
N TYR A 203 -41.39 26.63 -17.19
CA TYR A 203 -42.63 27.33 -16.84
C TYR A 203 -43.89 26.70 -17.47
N CYS A 204 -43.78 26.13 -18.66
CA CYS A 204 -44.92 25.59 -19.42
C CYS A 204 -44.87 24.07 -19.62
N GLY A 205 -43.78 23.42 -19.19
CA GLY A 205 -43.56 21.98 -19.27
C GLY A 205 -44.05 21.19 -18.05
N GLY A 206 -43.48 20.00 -17.83
CA GLY A 206 -43.92 19.05 -16.80
C GLY A 206 -43.82 19.54 -15.35
N LEU A 207 -43.10 20.63 -15.07
CA LEU A 207 -42.99 21.23 -13.73
C LEU A 207 -44.06 22.29 -13.44
N ARG A 208 -44.93 22.63 -14.41
CA ARG A 208 -45.97 23.66 -14.21
C ARG A 208 -46.88 23.35 -13.02
N SER A 209 -47.37 22.12 -12.91
CA SER A 209 -48.26 21.71 -11.80
C SER A 209 -47.58 21.79 -10.44
N PHE A 210 -46.26 21.58 -10.40
CA PHE A 210 -45.47 21.73 -9.19
C PHE A 210 -45.39 23.20 -8.78
N TRP A 211 -45.09 24.11 -9.71
CA TRP A 211 -45.03 25.55 -9.43
C TRP A 211 -46.39 26.13 -8.99
N GLU A 212 -47.48 25.77 -9.66
CA GLU A 212 -48.83 26.21 -9.26
C GLU A 212 -49.20 25.74 -7.84
N THR A 213 -48.77 24.54 -7.45
CA THR A 213 -49.06 23.99 -6.12
C THR A 213 -48.20 24.63 -5.02
N VAL A 214 -46.92 24.88 -5.30
CA VAL A 214 -45.96 25.32 -4.29
C VAL A 214 -45.89 26.85 -4.18
N LEU A 215 -45.88 27.55 -5.31
CA LEU A 215 -45.73 29.01 -5.37
C LEU A 215 -47.04 29.75 -5.67
N GLY A 216 -48.07 29.05 -6.17
CA GLY A 216 -49.40 29.64 -6.39
C GLY A 216 -49.99 30.34 -5.15
N PRO A 217 -49.91 29.75 -3.94
CA PRO A 217 -50.38 30.41 -2.71
C PRO A 217 -49.61 31.69 -2.34
N LEU A 218 -48.41 31.88 -2.90
CA LEU A 218 -47.57 33.06 -2.69
C LEU A 218 -47.79 34.14 -3.77
N GLY A 219 -48.76 33.95 -4.68
CA GLY A 219 -49.09 34.88 -5.75
C GLY A 219 -48.14 34.84 -6.94
N PHE A 220 -47.17 33.91 -6.96
CA PHE A 220 -46.24 33.72 -8.06
C PHE A 220 -46.79 32.66 -9.03
N SER A 221 -47.61 33.11 -9.98
CA SER A 221 -47.99 32.29 -11.14
C SER A 221 -47.09 32.67 -12.31
N PRO A 222 -46.14 31.81 -12.74
CA PRO A 222 -45.35 32.09 -13.92
C PRO A 222 -46.27 32.17 -15.14
N VAL A 223 -46.23 33.30 -15.84
CA VAL A 223 -46.97 33.50 -17.09
C VAL A 223 -46.10 32.95 -18.21
N CYS A 224 -46.62 31.98 -18.96
CA CYS A 224 -45.99 31.50 -20.18
C CYS A 224 -45.88 32.66 -21.19
N PRO A 225 -44.68 32.96 -21.72
CA PRO A 225 -44.55 33.89 -22.83
C PRO A 225 -45.25 33.37 -24.09
#